data_AF-A0A0F8XB87-F1
#
_entry.id   AF-A0A0F8XB87-F1
#
_cell.length_a   1.000
_cell.length_b   1.000
_cell.length_c   1.000
_cell.angle_alpha   90.00
_cell.angle_beta   90.00
_cell.angle_gamma   90.00
#
_symmetry.space_group_name_H-M   'P 1'
#
loop_
_entity.id
_entity.type
_entity.pdbx_description
1 polymer ?
#
loop_
_entity_poly.entity_id
_entity_poly.type
_entity_poly.pdbx_seq_one_letter_code
_entity_poly.pdbx_strand_id
1 'polypeptide(L)'
;AVTGRARAIALPAAWLTVRTDLPMRGVWSVLLALPLVVPSYVGAFAFVAALGPRGMLQDLLAPLGVTRLPEVYGFGGAWLALTLFTFPYLLLPLRAAWRGIDRSLEEASRGLGKSRRQTFLRVTLPQLRPALAAGGLLVALYTLSDFGAVSILRFNSLTRIIYIQYTSAFDRGSAATLALLLVALALVVVSLEGVTRGRARYHTTASRQPPEPARLGRWRWPALAFCVLVTMVALALPVSVMLYWLIEEARMVHSQDFAAIRRELAHDVIFACPRTSWSGYPIKLLNAVAAALPIAILATRHRGWLSGLLEKVTYSGFALPGIAIALALVFFAANYAVPLYQTLGLLVFAYVVRFLPQALGSSRTSLLQINP
;
A
#
# COMPACT_ATOMS: atom_id res chain seq x y z
N ALA A 1 1.08 -14.57 -4.19
CA ALA A 1 2.03 -14.13 -5.25
C ALA A 1 2.57 -12.70 -5.01
N VAL A 2 1.70 -11.69 -4.88
CA VAL A 2 2.10 -10.27 -4.70
C VAL A 2 3.09 -10.09 -3.54
N THR A 3 2.76 -10.55 -2.33
CA THR A 3 3.64 -10.44 -1.15
C THR A 3 5.02 -11.05 -1.37
N GLY A 4 5.10 -12.21 -2.04
CA GLY A 4 6.36 -12.87 -2.34
C GLY A 4 7.24 -12.04 -3.28
N ARG A 5 6.65 -11.48 -4.35
CA ARG A 5 7.40 -10.64 -5.29
C ARG A 5 7.75 -9.29 -4.69
N ALA A 6 6.86 -8.69 -3.89
CA ALA A 6 7.13 -7.46 -3.15
C ALA A 6 8.34 -7.65 -2.20
N ARG A 7 8.45 -8.79 -1.51
CA ARG A 7 9.65 -9.14 -0.71
C ARG A 7 10.91 -9.25 -1.57
N ALA A 8 10.81 -9.89 -2.74
CA ALA A 8 11.93 -10.04 -3.66
C ALA A 8 12.45 -8.70 -4.21
N ILE A 9 11.61 -7.66 -4.28
CA ILE A 9 12.01 -6.30 -4.67
C ILE A 9 12.49 -5.50 -3.45
N ALA A 10 11.71 -5.50 -2.36
CA ALA A 10 11.96 -4.67 -1.20
C ALA A 10 13.23 -5.07 -0.43
N LEU A 11 13.55 -6.37 -0.35
CA LEU A 11 14.73 -6.87 0.36
C LEU A 11 16.06 -6.38 -0.25
N PRO A 12 16.33 -6.57 -1.56
CA PRO A 12 17.52 -6.02 -2.18
C PRO A 12 17.48 -4.49 -2.22
N ALA A 13 16.32 -3.86 -2.50
CA ALA A 13 16.19 -2.41 -2.47
C ALA A 13 16.59 -1.82 -1.10
N ALA A 14 16.13 -2.41 -0.01
CA ALA A 14 16.48 -1.98 1.34
C ALA A 14 17.97 -2.17 1.64
N TRP A 15 18.54 -3.31 1.24
CA TRP A 15 19.96 -3.60 1.43
C TRP A 15 20.84 -2.62 0.64
N LEU A 16 20.56 -2.41 -0.65
CA LEU A 16 21.28 -1.47 -1.51
C LEU A 16 21.27 -0.05 -0.95
N THR A 17 20.11 0.42 -0.48
CA THR A 17 19.93 1.80 -0.01
C THR A 17 20.36 2.03 1.44
N VAL A 18 20.79 1.01 2.18
CA VAL A 18 21.22 1.12 3.59
C VAL A 18 22.65 0.62 3.82
N ARG A 19 23.02 -0.54 3.27
CA ARG A 19 24.26 -1.25 3.60
C ARG A 19 25.35 -1.15 2.53
N THR A 20 25.12 -0.45 1.42
CA THR A 20 26.08 -0.38 0.30
C THR A 20 26.54 1.03 -0.04
N ASP A 21 27.55 1.12 -0.91
CA ASP A 21 28.10 2.35 -1.49
C ASP A 21 27.38 2.80 -2.78
N LEU A 22 26.10 2.39 -2.97
CA LEU A 22 25.29 2.79 -4.12
C LEU A 22 25.30 4.33 -4.30
N PRO A 23 25.63 4.83 -5.50
CA PRO A 23 25.63 6.28 -5.73
C PRO A 23 24.22 6.83 -5.61
N MET A 24 24.10 8.02 -5.02
CA MET A 24 22.80 8.67 -4.75
C MET A 24 21.83 7.81 -3.92
N ARG A 25 22.32 6.92 -3.04
CA ARG A 25 21.48 6.06 -2.18
C ARG A 25 20.34 6.78 -1.43
N GLY A 26 20.54 8.05 -1.07
CA GLY A 26 19.49 8.89 -0.47
C GLY A 26 18.34 9.13 -1.43
N VAL A 27 18.63 9.54 -2.67
CA VAL A 27 17.63 9.75 -3.74
C VAL A 27 16.89 8.45 -4.03
N TRP A 28 17.60 7.33 -4.23
CA TRP A 28 16.96 6.03 -4.46
C TRP A 28 16.06 5.61 -3.31
N SER A 29 16.42 5.94 -2.08
CA SER A 29 15.57 5.60 -0.95
C SER A 29 14.24 6.35 -0.92
N VAL A 30 14.20 7.57 -1.46
CA VAL A 30 12.98 8.35 -1.63
C VAL A 30 12.22 7.85 -2.85
N LEU A 31 12.89 7.74 -4.01
CA LEU A 31 12.28 7.31 -5.27
C LEU A 31 11.64 5.92 -5.22
N LEU A 32 12.22 4.97 -4.47
CA LEU A 32 11.65 3.64 -4.28
C LEU A 32 10.51 3.61 -3.25
N ALA A 33 10.37 4.64 -2.41
CA ALA A 33 9.27 4.78 -1.46
C ALA A 33 8.08 5.56 -2.04
N LEU A 34 8.33 6.50 -2.97
CA LEU A 34 7.32 7.36 -3.59
C LEU A 34 6.15 6.64 -4.28
N PRO A 35 6.28 5.41 -4.84
CA PRO A 35 5.11 4.71 -5.38
C PRO A 35 3.96 4.53 -4.38
N LEU A 36 4.24 4.61 -3.06
CA LEU A 36 3.22 4.60 -2.01
C LEU A 36 2.20 5.75 -2.15
N VAL A 37 2.60 6.87 -2.76
CA VAL A 37 1.75 8.05 -2.96
C VAL A 37 0.72 7.80 -4.06
N VAL A 38 1.04 6.94 -5.03
CA VAL A 38 0.16 6.62 -6.15
C VAL A 38 -0.80 5.50 -5.73
N PRO A 39 -2.12 5.76 -5.64
CA PRO A 39 -3.07 4.69 -5.37
C PRO A 39 -3.00 3.60 -6.43
N SER A 40 -3.16 2.34 -6.03
CA SER A 40 -3.08 1.18 -6.92
C SER A 40 -3.99 1.29 -8.16
N TYR A 41 -5.19 1.87 -8.01
CA TYR A 41 -6.13 2.07 -9.11
C TYR A 41 -5.64 3.09 -10.13
N VAL A 42 -5.01 4.18 -9.68
CA VAL A 42 -4.41 5.20 -10.58
C VAL A 42 -3.25 4.56 -11.33
N GLY A 43 -2.42 3.80 -10.63
CA GLY A 43 -1.34 3.04 -11.24
C GLY A 43 -1.82 2.01 -12.28
N ALA A 44 -2.88 1.27 -11.96
CA ALA A 44 -3.51 0.32 -12.88
C ALA A 44 -4.09 1.00 -14.12
N PHE A 45 -4.76 2.16 -13.94
CA PHE A 45 -5.24 2.97 -15.05
C PHE A 45 -4.08 3.42 -15.94
N ALA A 46 -3.01 3.93 -15.35
CA ALA A 46 -1.83 4.35 -16.10
C ALA A 46 -1.16 3.19 -16.85
N PHE A 47 -1.14 1.99 -16.26
CA PHE A 47 -0.64 0.79 -16.94
C PHE A 47 -1.50 0.43 -18.14
N VAL A 48 -2.83 0.47 -18.01
CA VAL A 48 -3.74 0.24 -19.14
C VAL A 48 -3.58 1.31 -20.21
N ALA A 49 -3.47 2.58 -19.83
CA ALA A 49 -3.29 3.69 -20.76
C ALA A 49 -1.92 3.66 -21.47
N ALA A 50 -0.87 3.17 -20.82
CA ALA A 50 0.45 3.04 -21.44
C ALA A 50 0.58 1.76 -22.28
N LEU A 51 0.23 0.62 -21.71
CA LEU A 51 0.58 -0.72 -22.20
C LEU A 51 -0.61 -1.49 -22.79
N GLY A 52 -1.83 -0.94 -22.72
CA GLY A 52 -3.03 -1.58 -23.25
C GLY A 52 -3.01 -1.73 -24.77
N PRO A 53 -3.98 -2.46 -25.36
CA PRO A 53 -4.04 -2.73 -26.80
C PRO A 53 -4.11 -1.50 -27.71
N ARG A 54 -4.50 -0.34 -27.17
CA ARG A 54 -4.48 0.99 -27.81
C ARG A 54 -3.82 2.01 -26.89
N GLY A 55 -2.80 1.56 -26.17
CA GLY A 55 -2.06 2.38 -25.23
C GLY A 55 -0.93 3.14 -25.91
N MET A 56 -0.40 4.15 -25.23
CA MET A 56 0.63 5.04 -25.76
C MET A 56 1.86 4.30 -26.32
N LEU A 57 2.30 3.22 -25.66
CA LEU A 57 3.45 2.42 -26.14
C LEU A 57 3.11 1.60 -27.39
N GLN A 58 1.86 1.16 -27.55
CA GLN A 58 1.44 0.44 -28.74
C GLN A 58 1.50 1.38 -29.95
N ASP A 59 1.04 2.61 -29.80
CA ASP A 59 1.05 3.62 -30.87
C ASP A 59 2.47 4.03 -31.25
N LEU A 60 3.37 4.15 -30.26
CA LEU A 60 4.79 4.48 -30.47
C LEU A 60 5.58 3.34 -31.16
N LEU A 61 5.22 2.09 -30.91
CA LEU A 61 5.94 0.92 -31.42
C LEU A 61 5.33 0.36 -32.71
N ALA A 62 4.09 0.74 -33.07
CA ALA A 62 3.45 0.34 -34.32
C ALA A 62 4.30 0.66 -35.57
N PRO A 63 4.96 1.82 -35.70
CA PRO A 63 5.86 2.11 -36.83
C PRO A 63 7.08 1.18 -36.92
N LEU A 64 7.49 0.57 -35.80
CA LEU A 64 8.60 -0.38 -35.74
C LEU A 64 8.16 -1.82 -36.06
N GLY A 65 6.92 -2.02 -36.51
CA GLY A 65 6.35 -3.33 -36.84
C GLY A 65 5.82 -4.12 -35.64
N VAL A 66 5.71 -3.51 -34.45
CA VAL A 66 5.13 -4.17 -33.27
C VAL A 66 3.61 -4.16 -33.37
N THR A 67 3.02 -5.30 -33.69
CA THR A 67 1.57 -5.42 -33.94
C THR A 67 0.72 -5.53 -32.69
N ARG A 68 1.25 -6.12 -31.61
CA ARG A 68 0.52 -6.26 -30.34
C ARG A 68 1.49 -6.40 -29.15
N LEU A 69 1.33 -5.52 -28.17
CA LEU A 69 1.97 -5.65 -26.86
C LEU A 69 1.35 -6.76 -26.00
N PRO A 70 2.10 -7.31 -25.02
CA PRO A 70 1.57 -8.29 -24.07
C PRO A 70 0.31 -7.79 -23.37
N GLU A 71 -0.66 -8.68 -23.18
CA GLU A 71 -1.92 -8.32 -22.54
C GLU A 71 -1.71 -7.91 -21.07
N VAL A 72 -2.12 -6.68 -20.76
CA VAL A 72 -2.02 -6.10 -19.41
C VAL A 72 -3.18 -6.53 -18.53
N TYR A 73 -4.31 -6.90 -19.12
CA TYR A 73 -5.48 -7.34 -18.37
C TYR A 73 -5.27 -8.72 -17.72
N GLY A 74 -6.09 -9.03 -16.73
CA GLY A 74 -6.07 -10.28 -15.98
C GLY A 74 -5.03 -10.30 -14.87
N PHE A 75 -4.64 -11.53 -14.50
CA PHE A 75 -3.80 -11.77 -13.33
C PHE A 75 -2.42 -11.12 -13.44
N GLY A 76 -1.79 -11.16 -14.62
CA GLY A 76 -0.43 -10.67 -14.83
C GLY A 76 -0.28 -9.19 -14.51
N GLY A 77 -1.12 -8.33 -15.12
CA GLY A 77 -1.09 -6.90 -14.82
C GLY A 77 -1.53 -6.59 -13.39
N ALA A 78 -2.58 -7.25 -12.88
CA ALA A 78 -3.03 -7.02 -11.50
C ALA A 78 -1.94 -7.37 -10.48
N TRP A 79 -1.26 -8.51 -10.67
CA TRP A 79 -0.14 -8.94 -9.85
C TRP A 79 1.04 -7.97 -9.94
N LEU A 80 1.39 -7.49 -11.14
CA LEU A 80 2.49 -6.55 -11.34
C LEU A 80 2.18 -5.19 -10.70
N ALA A 81 1.01 -4.61 -10.99
CA ALA A 81 0.57 -3.34 -10.43
C ALA A 81 0.56 -3.40 -8.91
N LEU A 82 -0.14 -4.38 -8.32
CA LEU A 82 -0.18 -4.51 -6.86
C LEU A 82 1.19 -4.73 -6.26
N THR A 83 2.09 -5.48 -6.91
CA THR A 83 3.47 -5.65 -6.42
C THR A 83 4.21 -4.30 -6.38
N LEU A 84 4.14 -3.51 -7.44
CA LEU A 84 4.88 -2.25 -7.58
C LEU A 84 4.35 -1.14 -6.66
N PHE A 85 3.03 -1.09 -6.44
CA PHE A 85 2.44 -0.08 -5.54
C PHE A 85 2.46 -0.49 -4.06
N THR A 86 2.70 -1.77 -3.75
CA THR A 86 2.71 -2.24 -2.35
C THR A 86 4.08 -2.62 -1.80
N PHE A 87 5.11 -2.87 -2.63
CA PHE A 87 6.45 -3.15 -2.09
C PHE A 87 7.02 -2.04 -1.16
N PRO A 88 6.65 -0.75 -1.27
CA PRO A 88 7.13 0.26 -0.31
C PRO A 88 6.72 -0.03 1.14
N TYR A 89 5.56 -0.67 1.38
CA TYR A 89 5.13 -1.11 2.71
C TYR A 89 6.09 -2.12 3.35
N LEU A 90 6.84 -2.88 2.54
CA LEU A 90 7.92 -3.76 2.99
C LEU A 90 9.26 -3.04 3.07
N LEU A 91 9.54 -2.14 2.12
CA LEU A 91 10.81 -1.42 2.01
C LEU A 91 11.13 -0.63 3.28
N LEU A 92 10.15 0.11 3.81
CA LEU A 92 10.35 0.99 4.97
C LEU A 92 10.75 0.22 6.25
N PRO A 93 9.99 -0.79 6.73
CA PRO A 93 10.39 -1.56 7.91
C PRO A 93 11.67 -2.36 7.69
N LEU A 94 11.91 -2.86 6.46
CA LEU A 94 13.17 -3.53 6.13
C LEU A 94 14.37 -2.58 6.24
N ARG A 95 14.26 -1.35 5.74
CA ARG A 95 15.32 -0.34 5.86
C ARG A 95 15.60 0.00 7.32
N ALA A 96 14.57 0.08 8.17
CA ALA A 96 14.76 0.28 9.61
C ALA A 96 15.49 -0.91 10.25
N ALA A 97 15.06 -2.15 9.96
CA ALA A 97 15.69 -3.35 10.47
C ALA A 97 17.17 -3.47 10.03
N TRP A 98 17.47 -3.21 8.75
CA TRP A 98 18.84 -3.21 8.23
C TRP A 98 19.77 -2.22 8.93
N ARG A 99 19.25 -1.07 9.36
CA ARG A 99 20.02 -0.08 10.15
C ARG A 99 20.28 -0.54 11.57
N GLY A 100 19.36 -1.31 12.15
CA GLY A 100 19.46 -1.82 13.51
C GLY A 100 20.33 -3.07 13.68
N ILE A 101 20.70 -3.77 12.59
CA ILE A 101 21.54 -4.97 12.66
C ILE A 101 23.00 -4.59 12.94
N ASP A 102 23.51 -5.07 14.08
CA ASP A 102 24.92 -4.94 14.44
C ASP A 102 25.79 -5.79 13.50
N ARG A 103 26.77 -5.14 12.88
CA ARG A 103 27.70 -5.78 11.95
C ARG A 103 28.71 -6.69 12.64
N SER A 104 28.97 -6.48 13.94
CA SER A 104 29.86 -7.34 14.73
C SER A 104 29.41 -8.81 14.69
N LEU A 105 28.10 -9.06 14.66
CA LEU A 105 27.53 -10.41 14.53
C LEU A 105 27.81 -11.04 13.16
N GLU A 106 27.77 -10.25 12.10
CA GLU A 106 28.11 -10.69 10.75
C GLU A 106 29.61 -10.99 10.63
N GLU A 107 30.44 -10.15 11.25
CA GLU A 107 31.90 -10.31 11.27
C GLU A 107 32.35 -11.49 12.12
N ALA A 108 31.78 -11.69 13.31
CA ALA A 108 32.00 -12.86 14.15
C ALA A 108 31.63 -14.15 13.40
N SER A 109 30.48 -14.17 12.71
CA SER A 109 30.07 -15.31 11.88
C SER A 109 31.10 -15.62 10.78
N ARG A 110 31.65 -14.59 10.11
CA ARG A 110 32.71 -14.78 9.10
C ARG A 110 34.03 -15.22 9.73
N GLY A 111 34.37 -14.71 10.91
CA GLY A 111 35.55 -15.13 11.69
C GLY A 111 35.50 -16.61 12.07
N LEU A 112 34.30 -17.16 12.28
CA LEU A 112 34.06 -18.60 12.47
C LEU A 112 34.05 -19.41 11.15
N GLY A 113 34.61 -18.86 10.07
CA GLY A 113 34.73 -19.52 8.76
C GLY A 113 33.44 -19.65 7.97
N LYS A 114 32.35 -18.94 8.35
CA LYS A 114 31.09 -18.98 7.57
C LYS A 114 31.17 -18.08 6.34
N SER A 115 30.63 -18.58 5.23
CA SER A 115 30.53 -17.81 3.98
C SER A 115 29.48 -16.69 4.10
N ARG A 116 29.56 -15.67 3.22
CA ARG A 116 28.57 -14.56 3.19
C ARG A 116 27.12 -15.06 3.10
N ARG A 117 26.88 -16.12 2.32
CA ARG A 117 25.55 -16.75 2.19
C ARG A 117 25.12 -17.41 3.50
N GLN A 118 26.02 -18.10 4.19
CA GLN A 118 25.73 -18.72 5.48
C GLN A 118 25.49 -17.66 6.56
N THR A 119 26.30 -16.61 6.63
CA THR A 119 26.09 -15.47 7.54
C THR A 119 24.74 -14.81 7.26
N PHE A 120 24.40 -14.54 6.00
CA PHE A 120 23.09 -13.99 5.65
C PHE A 120 21.94 -14.90 6.10
N LEU A 121 21.99 -16.21 5.81
CA LEU A 121 20.89 -17.12 6.13
C LEU A 121 20.74 -17.41 7.63
N ARG A 122 21.85 -17.42 8.39
CA ARG A 122 21.86 -17.81 9.82
C ARG A 122 21.89 -16.64 10.79
N VAL A 123 22.38 -15.48 10.38
CA VAL A 123 22.52 -14.30 11.26
C VAL A 123 21.60 -13.18 10.81
N THR A 124 21.73 -12.72 9.57
CA THR A 124 21.04 -11.53 9.08
C THR A 124 19.55 -11.77 8.81
N LEU A 125 19.21 -12.83 8.06
CA LEU A 125 17.85 -13.13 7.65
C LEU A 125 16.92 -13.40 8.85
N PRO A 126 17.31 -14.17 9.89
CA PRO A 126 16.48 -14.33 11.09
C PRO A 126 16.16 -13.00 11.79
N GLN A 127 17.09 -12.04 11.79
CA GLN A 127 16.86 -10.69 12.35
C GLN A 127 15.93 -9.85 11.46
N LEU A 128 15.90 -10.10 10.14
CA LEU A 128 14.99 -9.43 9.21
C LEU A 128 13.59 -10.06 9.16
N ARG A 129 13.41 -11.29 9.64
CA ARG A 129 12.12 -12.02 9.60
C ARG A 129 10.96 -11.22 10.22
N PRO A 130 11.09 -10.57 11.38
CA PRO A 130 9.99 -9.78 11.94
C PRO A 130 9.57 -8.63 11.02
N ALA A 131 10.52 -7.93 10.39
CA ALA A 131 10.22 -6.87 9.42
C ALA A 131 9.59 -7.42 8.13
N LEU A 132 10.04 -8.58 7.64
CA LEU A 132 9.45 -9.28 6.49
C LEU A 132 8.03 -9.81 6.76
N ALA A 133 7.75 -10.22 8.00
CA ALA A 133 6.43 -10.63 8.45
C ALA A 133 5.50 -9.43 8.55
N ALA A 134 5.90 -8.39 9.29
CA ALA A 134 5.09 -7.18 9.49
C ALA A 134 4.79 -6.46 8.17
N GLY A 135 5.80 -6.15 7.36
CA GLY A 135 5.56 -5.52 6.05
C GLY A 135 4.84 -6.47 5.09
N GLY A 136 5.07 -7.78 5.19
CA GLY A 136 4.40 -8.78 4.36
C GLY A 136 2.90 -8.89 4.67
N LEU A 137 2.52 -8.75 5.93
CA LEU A 137 1.13 -8.64 6.38
C LEU A 137 0.46 -7.42 5.77
N LEU A 138 1.09 -6.24 5.83
CA LEU A 138 0.56 -5.02 5.23
C LEU A 138 0.29 -5.19 3.73
N VAL A 139 1.26 -5.76 3.00
CA VAL A 139 1.09 -6.04 1.56
C VAL A 139 -0.02 -7.04 1.31
N ALA A 140 -0.11 -8.10 2.11
CA ALA A 140 -1.14 -9.13 1.96
C ALA A 140 -2.54 -8.57 2.20
N LEU A 141 -2.74 -7.82 3.29
CA LEU A 141 -4.02 -7.20 3.62
C LEU A 141 -4.43 -6.13 2.60
N TYR A 142 -3.48 -5.32 2.13
CA TYR A 142 -3.73 -4.36 1.06
C TYR A 142 -4.20 -5.08 -0.20
N THR A 143 -3.45 -6.08 -0.65
CA THR A 143 -3.75 -6.86 -1.87
C THR A 143 -5.11 -7.55 -1.76
N LEU A 144 -5.41 -8.13 -0.60
CA LEU A 144 -6.68 -8.82 -0.34
C LEU A 144 -7.87 -7.84 -0.36
N SER A 145 -7.64 -6.60 0.08
CA SER A 145 -8.65 -5.55 0.15
C SER A 145 -8.75 -4.70 -1.10
N ASP A 146 -7.85 -4.89 -2.07
CA ASP A 146 -7.80 -4.05 -3.27
C ASP A 146 -9.00 -4.34 -4.17
N PHE A 147 -9.70 -3.29 -4.58
CA PHE A 147 -10.76 -3.35 -5.57
C PHE A 147 -10.37 -2.60 -6.85
N GLY A 148 -9.71 -1.44 -6.71
CA GLY A 148 -9.53 -0.53 -7.83
C GLY A 148 -8.60 -1.08 -8.92
N ALA A 149 -7.41 -1.59 -8.55
CA ALA A 149 -6.46 -2.10 -9.54
C ALA A 149 -7.00 -3.36 -10.22
N VAL A 150 -7.50 -4.31 -9.43
CA VAL A 150 -8.07 -5.57 -9.95
C VAL A 150 -9.30 -5.35 -10.82
N SER A 151 -10.13 -4.34 -10.53
CA SER A 151 -11.28 -3.98 -11.35
C SER A 151 -10.87 -3.41 -12.71
N ILE A 152 -9.95 -2.42 -12.71
CA ILE A 152 -9.43 -1.79 -13.94
C ILE A 152 -8.72 -2.80 -14.83
N LEU A 153 -7.90 -3.66 -14.22
CA LEU A 153 -7.16 -4.71 -14.91
C LEU A 153 -8.02 -5.93 -15.21
N ARG A 154 -9.32 -5.89 -14.89
CA ARG A 154 -10.30 -6.94 -15.19
C ARG A 154 -9.94 -8.32 -14.62
N PHE A 155 -9.26 -8.36 -13.49
CA PHE A 155 -8.99 -9.59 -12.77
C PHE A 155 -10.13 -9.93 -11.80
N ASN A 156 -10.63 -11.16 -11.85
CA ASN A 156 -11.74 -11.63 -11.02
C ASN A 156 -11.27 -11.98 -9.59
N SER A 157 -10.90 -10.97 -8.81
CA SER A 157 -10.68 -11.09 -7.37
C SER A 157 -12.01 -11.21 -6.62
N LEU A 158 -11.96 -11.67 -5.37
CA LEU A 158 -13.13 -11.69 -4.48
C LEU A 158 -13.77 -10.30 -4.36
N THR A 159 -12.96 -9.26 -4.16
CA THR A 159 -13.44 -7.86 -4.08
C THR A 159 -14.19 -7.43 -5.34
N ARG A 160 -13.70 -7.78 -6.53
CA ARG A 160 -14.38 -7.44 -7.79
C ARG A 160 -15.66 -8.25 -7.98
N ILE A 161 -15.64 -9.55 -7.70
CA ILE A 161 -16.81 -10.42 -7.84
C ILE A 161 -17.90 -9.99 -6.86
N ILE A 162 -17.57 -9.67 -5.60
CA ILE A 162 -18.51 -9.13 -4.62
C ILE A 162 -19.23 -7.89 -5.16
N TYR A 163 -18.47 -6.96 -5.76
CA TYR A 163 -19.04 -5.75 -6.37
C TYR A 163 -19.98 -6.07 -7.52
N ILE A 164 -19.59 -6.96 -8.44
CA ILE A 164 -20.41 -7.37 -9.58
C ILE A 164 -21.70 -8.05 -9.11
N GLN A 165 -21.62 -8.94 -8.11
CA GLN A 165 -22.79 -9.62 -7.57
C GLN A 165 -23.77 -8.63 -6.94
N TYR A 166 -23.26 -7.66 -6.20
CA TYR A 166 -24.08 -6.66 -5.54
C TYR A 166 -24.70 -5.66 -6.53
N THR A 167 -23.93 -5.11 -7.46
CA THR A 167 -24.34 -3.98 -8.32
C THR A 167 -24.93 -4.41 -9.65
N SER A 168 -24.42 -5.50 -10.25
CA SER A 168 -24.83 -5.92 -11.60
C SER A 168 -25.79 -7.10 -11.58
N ALA A 169 -25.56 -8.09 -10.72
CA ALA A 169 -26.44 -9.25 -10.60
C ALA A 169 -27.60 -9.04 -9.60
N PHE A 170 -27.52 -7.98 -8.79
CA PHE A 170 -28.45 -7.69 -7.69
C PHE A 170 -28.61 -8.83 -6.68
N ASP A 171 -27.69 -9.81 -6.69
CA ASP A 171 -27.65 -10.93 -5.76
C ASP A 171 -26.88 -10.51 -4.49
N ARG A 172 -27.62 -9.85 -3.61
CA ARG A 172 -27.07 -9.37 -2.33
C ARG A 172 -26.69 -10.53 -1.41
N GLY A 173 -27.37 -11.67 -1.51
CA GLY A 173 -27.09 -12.87 -0.71
C GLY A 173 -25.72 -13.46 -1.03
N SER A 174 -25.45 -13.70 -2.31
CA SER A 174 -24.13 -14.15 -2.77
C SER A 174 -23.03 -13.14 -2.45
N ALA A 175 -23.30 -11.84 -2.62
CA ALA A 175 -22.34 -10.79 -2.27
C ALA A 175 -21.97 -10.82 -0.78
N ALA A 176 -22.94 -11.03 0.11
CA ALA A 176 -22.71 -11.14 1.55
C ALA A 176 -21.90 -12.40 1.91
N THR A 177 -22.23 -13.55 1.33
CA THR A 177 -21.47 -14.80 1.56
C THR A 177 -20.00 -14.67 1.11
N LEU A 178 -19.77 -14.08 -0.07
CA LEU A 178 -18.42 -13.83 -0.55
C LEU A 178 -17.67 -12.79 0.32
N ALA A 179 -18.37 -11.78 0.84
CA ALA A 179 -17.78 -10.83 1.78
C ALA A 179 -17.36 -11.49 3.10
N LEU A 180 -18.17 -12.41 3.63
CA LEU A 180 -17.82 -13.20 4.83
C LEU A 180 -16.61 -14.09 4.58
N LEU A 181 -16.53 -14.76 3.42
CA LEU A 181 -15.36 -15.55 3.02
C LEU A 181 -14.10 -14.67 2.96
N LEU A 182 -14.23 -13.48 2.38
CA LEU A 182 -13.14 -12.52 2.26
C LEU A 182 -12.66 -12.02 3.64
N VAL A 183 -13.59 -11.78 4.58
CA VAL A 183 -13.26 -11.46 5.98
C VAL A 183 -12.57 -12.63 6.67
N ALA A 184 -13.06 -13.85 6.52
CA ALA A 184 -12.43 -15.04 7.09
C ALA A 184 -10.99 -15.20 6.60
N LEU A 185 -10.74 -15.00 5.29
CA LEU A 185 -9.40 -15.04 4.72
C LEU A 185 -8.48 -13.95 5.31
N ALA A 186 -9.00 -12.74 5.51
CA ALA A 186 -8.25 -11.67 6.15
C ALA A 186 -7.87 -12.02 7.60
N LEU A 187 -8.80 -12.59 8.37
CA LEU A 187 -8.56 -13.05 9.74
C LEU A 187 -7.50 -14.15 9.79
N VAL A 188 -7.52 -15.10 8.85
CA VAL A 188 -6.47 -16.12 8.73
C VAL A 188 -5.10 -15.48 8.52
N VAL A 189 -5.00 -14.52 7.59
CA VAL A 189 -3.74 -13.81 7.31
C VAL A 189 -3.22 -13.06 8.54
N VAL A 190 -4.08 -12.38 9.29
CA VAL A 190 -3.71 -11.71 10.55
C VAL A 190 -3.29 -12.71 11.62
N SER A 191 -4.02 -13.81 11.77
CA SER A 191 -3.76 -14.83 12.79
C SER A 191 -2.41 -15.51 12.55
N LEU A 192 -2.08 -15.80 11.28
CA LEU A 192 -0.79 -16.36 10.89
C LEU A 192 0.38 -15.41 11.22
N GLU A 193 0.21 -14.08 11.07
CA GLU A 193 1.24 -13.13 11.46
C GLU A 193 1.50 -13.17 12.97
N GLY A 194 0.43 -13.18 13.78
CA GLY A 194 0.52 -13.22 15.24
C GLY A 194 1.30 -14.44 15.77
N VAL A 195 1.18 -15.59 15.12
CA VAL A 195 1.93 -16.82 15.47
C VAL A 195 3.40 -16.71 15.06
N THR A 196 3.70 -16.11 13.91
CA THR A 196 5.08 -15.97 13.40
C THR A 196 5.88 -14.86 14.09
N ARG A 197 5.23 -13.96 14.83
CA ARG A 197 5.85 -12.76 15.39
C ARG A 197 6.94 -13.03 16.42
N GLY A 198 6.96 -14.23 17.04
CA GLY A 198 8.01 -14.70 17.95
C GLY A 198 8.23 -13.79 19.17
N ARG A 199 8.88 -14.30 20.21
CA ARG A 199 9.26 -13.51 21.41
C ARG A 199 10.48 -12.61 21.16
N ALA A 200 10.71 -12.16 19.93
CA ALA A 200 11.88 -11.37 19.56
C ALA A 200 11.78 -9.97 20.18
N ARG A 201 12.13 -9.85 21.47
CA ARG A 201 12.38 -8.57 22.13
C ARG A 201 13.60 -7.96 21.44
N TYR A 202 13.35 -6.86 20.74
CA TYR A 202 14.38 -6.02 20.16
C TYR A 202 15.26 -5.49 21.30
N HIS A 203 16.39 -6.14 21.53
CA HIS A 203 17.50 -5.49 22.20
C HIS A 203 18.17 -4.62 21.15
N THR A 204 17.86 -3.33 21.14
CA THR A 204 18.67 -2.32 20.48
C THR A 204 19.97 -2.22 21.27
N THR A 205 20.89 -3.15 21.03
CA THR A 205 22.26 -2.98 21.50
C THR A 205 22.83 -1.86 20.66
N ALA A 206 22.98 -0.68 21.26
CA ALA A 206 23.54 0.49 20.61
C ALA A 206 24.96 0.17 20.11
N SER A 207 25.08 -0.17 18.82
CA SER A 207 26.38 -0.24 18.17
C SER A 207 26.87 1.19 17.97
N ARG A 208 28.01 1.52 18.58
CA ARG A 208 28.62 2.86 18.65
C ARG A 208 29.35 3.28 17.38
N GLN A 209 29.47 2.42 16.36
CA GLN A 209 30.21 2.74 15.14
C GLN A 209 29.30 2.76 13.91
N PRO A 210 29.30 3.86 13.12
CA PRO A 210 28.61 3.89 11.84
C PRO A 210 29.26 2.86 10.91
N PRO A 211 28.52 1.85 10.41
CA PRO A 211 29.11 0.78 9.63
C PRO A 211 29.64 1.29 8.29
N GLU A 212 30.86 0.88 7.91
CA GLU A 212 31.38 1.17 6.58
C GLU A 212 30.50 0.54 5.50
N PRO A 213 30.09 1.28 4.46
CA PRO A 213 29.25 0.72 3.40
C PRO A 213 29.94 -0.43 2.66
N ALA A 214 29.19 -1.50 2.35
CA ALA A 214 29.67 -2.60 1.52
C ALA A 214 29.96 -2.10 0.10
N ARG A 215 31.19 -2.32 -0.39
CA ARG A 215 31.61 -1.89 -1.72
C ARG A 215 31.02 -2.77 -2.81
N LEU A 216 30.25 -2.18 -3.73
CA LEU A 216 29.60 -2.88 -4.84
C LEU A 216 30.56 -3.16 -6.01
N GLY A 217 31.57 -2.31 -6.22
CA GLY A 217 32.48 -2.44 -7.37
C GLY A 217 31.70 -2.50 -8.69
N ARG A 218 31.93 -3.55 -9.51
CA ARG A 218 31.23 -3.74 -10.80
C ARG A 218 29.72 -3.98 -10.66
N TRP A 219 29.28 -4.49 -9.50
CA TRP A 219 27.85 -4.72 -9.21
C TRP A 219 27.05 -3.42 -9.01
N ARG A 220 27.71 -2.26 -9.02
CA ARG A 220 27.03 -0.96 -8.98
C ARG A 220 26.08 -0.76 -10.16
N TRP A 221 26.44 -1.23 -11.35
CA TRP A 221 25.65 -1.02 -12.56
C TRP A 221 24.36 -1.84 -12.57
N PRO A 222 24.38 -3.16 -12.29
CA PRO A 222 23.14 -3.93 -12.10
C PRO A 222 22.28 -3.39 -10.96
N ALA A 223 22.88 -2.94 -9.86
CA ALA A 223 22.16 -2.35 -8.74
C ALA A 223 21.43 -1.05 -9.13
N LEU A 224 22.10 -0.19 -9.89
CA LEU A 224 21.48 1.02 -10.43
C LEU A 224 20.40 0.70 -11.45
N ALA A 225 20.65 -0.24 -12.37
CA ALA A 225 19.67 -0.67 -13.35
C ALA A 225 18.40 -1.20 -12.67
N PHE A 226 18.55 -1.96 -11.58
CA PHE A 226 17.43 -2.43 -10.76
C PHE A 226 16.64 -1.25 -10.15
N CYS A 227 17.31 -0.29 -9.51
CA CYS A 227 16.64 0.87 -8.92
C CYS A 227 15.94 1.74 -9.98
N VAL A 228 16.61 2.00 -11.10
CA VAL A 228 16.07 2.72 -12.25
C VAL A 228 14.83 2.02 -12.79
N LEU A 229 14.91 0.71 -13.04
CA LEU A 229 13.80 -0.06 -13.60
C LEU A 229 12.57 -0.04 -12.68
N VAL A 230 12.77 -0.29 -11.38
CA VAL A 230 11.66 -0.28 -10.41
C VAL A 230 11.03 1.10 -10.33
N THR A 231 11.83 2.17 -10.22
CA THR A 231 11.30 3.54 -10.19
C THR A 231 10.65 3.94 -11.51
N MET A 232 11.21 3.54 -12.65
CA MET A 232 10.66 3.86 -13.96
C MET A 232 9.26 3.26 -14.12
N VAL A 233 9.08 1.99 -13.78
CA VAL A 233 7.80 1.30 -13.96
C VAL A 233 6.80 1.69 -12.86
N ALA A 234 7.23 1.81 -11.61
CA ALA A 234 6.34 2.06 -10.47
C ALA A 234 5.97 3.53 -10.26
N LEU A 235 6.77 4.47 -10.77
CA LEU A 235 6.58 5.91 -10.53
C LEU A 235 6.63 6.72 -11.82
N ALA A 236 7.71 6.61 -12.60
CA ALA A 236 7.90 7.48 -13.76
C ALA A 236 6.82 7.24 -14.84
N LEU A 237 6.45 5.98 -15.09
CA LEU A 237 5.41 5.62 -16.05
C LEU A 237 4.02 6.15 -15.62
N PRO A 238 3.53 5.91 -14.38
CA PRO A 238 2.28 6.51 -13.94
C PRO A 238 2.26 8.03 -14.05
N VAL A 239 3.34 8.69 -13.60
CA VAL A 239 3.45 10.14 -13.65
C VAL A 239 3.49 10.66 -15.09
N SER A 240 4.25 10.00 -15.98
CA SER A 240 4.35 10.43 -17.38
C SER A 240 3.03 10.27 -18.13
N VAL A 241 2.29 9.18 -17.89
CA VAL A 241 0.96 8.99 -18.48
C VAL A 241 -0.01 10.05 -18.00
N MET A 242 -0.02 10.34 -16.69
CA MET A 242 -0.88 11.40 -16.14
C MET A 242 -0.53 12.78 -16.72
N LEU A 243 0.75 13.09 -16.83
CA LEU A 243 1.20 14.35 -17.46
C LEU A 243 0.85 14.40 -18.94
N TYR A 244 0.98 13.30 -19.66
CA TYR A 244 0.60 13.23 -21.07
C TYR A 244 -0.88 13.54 -21.26
N TRP A 245 -1.77 12.88 -20.52
CA TRP A 245 -3.21 13.13 -20.63
C TRP A 245 -3.58 14.54 -20.19
N LEU A 246 -2.92 15.08 -19.17
CA LEU A 246 -3.09 16.47 -18.76
C LEU A 246 -2.71 17.46 -19.88
N ILE A 247 -1.61 17.20 -20.58
CA ILE A 247 -1.14 18.04 -21.69
C ILE A 247 -2.04 17.88 -22.92
N GLU A 248 -2.43 16.65 -23.24
CA GLU A 248 -3.28 16.36 -24.40
C GLU A 248 -4.67 16.99 -24.25
N GLU A 249 -5.25 16.90 -23.05
CA GLU A 249 -6.47 17.63 -22.72
C GLU A 249 -6.25 19.15 -22.93
N ALA A 250 -5.17 19.71 -22.39
CA ALA A 250 -4.85 21.13 -22.56
C ALA A 250 -4.62 21.56 -24.03
N ARG A 251 -4.19 20.65 -24.91
CA ARG A 251 -4.00 20.91 -26.35
C ARG A 251 -5.31 20.88 -27.11
N MET A 252 -6.16 19.88 -26.85
CA MET A 252 -7.51 19.79 -27.44
C MET A 252 -8.35 21.04 -27.10
N VAL A 253 -8.15 21.58 -25.90
CA VAL A 253 -8.75 22.83 -25.41
C VAL A 253 -8.39 24.07 -26.25
N HIS A 254 -7.25 24.07 -26.97
CA HIS A 254 -6.88 25.20 -27.85
C HIS A 254 -7.79 25.32 -29.09
N SER A 255 -8.60 24.30 -29.38
CA SER A 255 -9.46 24.23 -30.58
C SER A 255 -10.96 24.48 -30.33
N GLN A 256 -11.41 24.63 -29.07
CA GLN A 256 -12.80 24.96 -28.71
C GLN A 256 -12.89 26.03 -27.62
N ASP A 257 -14.04 26.71 -27.55
CA ASP A 257 -14.35 27.90 -26.73
C ASP A 257 -13.66 27.95 -25.34
N PHE A 258 -12.55 28.69 -25.27
CA PHE A 258 -11.70 28.86 -24.08
C PHE A 258 -12.48 29.33 -22.84
N ALA A 259 -13.59 30.05 -23.05
CA ALA A 259 -14.46 30.57 -21.99
C ALA A 259 -15.40 29.52 -21.36
N ALA A 260 -15.82 28.50 -22.10
CA ALA A 260 -16.63 27.40 -21.55
C ALA A 260 -15.78 26.51 -20.66
N ILE A 261 -14.56 26.20 -21.09
CA ILE A 261 -13.65 25.30 -20.38
C ILE A 261 -12.97 26.00 -19.20
N ARG A 262 -12.63 27.30 -19.28
CA ARG A 262 -12.20 28.05 -18.09
C ARG A 262 -13.28 28.03 -17.02
N ARG A 263 -14.57 28.06 -17.40
CA ARG A 263 -15.68 27.91 -16.45
C ARG A 263 -15.78 26.48 -15.92
N GLU A 264 -15.61 25.44 -16.73
CA GLU A 264 -15.61 24.04 -16.26
C GLU A 264 -14.40 23.69 -15.40
N LEU A 265 -13.17 24.04 -15.81
CA LEU A 265 -11.95 23.83 -15.03
C LEU A 265 -11.96 24.69 -13.75
N ALA A 266 -12.43 25.95 -13.81
CA ALA A 266 -12.65 26.73 -12.60
C ALA A 266 -13.76 26.11 -11.76
N HIS A 267 -14.82 25.55 -12.38
CA HIS A 267 -15.87 24.85 -11.64
C HIS A 267 -15.32 23.60 -10.96
N ASP A 268 -14.49 22.82 -11.63
CA ASP A 268 -13.90 21.61 -11.09
C ASP A 268 -12.83 21.93 -10.05
N VAL A 269 -11.95 22.92 -10.25
CA VAL A 269 -10.91 23.27 -9.28
C VAL A 269 -11.47 24.05 -8.08
N ILE A 270 -12.47 24.91 -8.27
CA ILE A 270 -13.03 25.78 -7.21
C ILE A 270 -14.25 25.15 -6.52
N PHE A 271 -15.09 24.40 -7.25
CA PHE A 271 -16.31 23.81 -6.70
C PHE A 271 -16.27 22.28 -6.63
N ALA A 272 -15.98 21.54 -7.70
CA ALA A 272 -16.12 20.07 -7.68
C ALA A 272 -15.03 19.38 -6.85
N CYS A 273 -13.77 19.77 -7.01
CA CYS A 273 -12.61 19.24 -6.32
C CYS A 273 -12.64 19.62 -4.84
N PRO A 274 -13.03 20.85 -4.43
CA PRO A 274 -13.26 21.15 -3.02
C PRO A 274 -14.54 20.51 -2.46
N ARG A 275 -15.61 20.32 -3.24
CA ARG A 275 -16.83 19.66 -2.73
C ARG A 275 -16.67 18.14 -2.59
N THR A 276 -15.77 17.51 -3.35
CA THR A 276 -15.43 16.08 -3.20
C THR A 276 -14.20 15.85 -2.30
N SER A 277 -13.21 16.75 -2.32
CA SER A 277 -11.95 16.65 -1.56
C SER A 277 -11.88 17.53 -0.30
N TRP A 278 -12.42 18.75 -0.29
CA TRP A 278 -12.30 19.71 0.83
C TRP A 278 -13.45 19.62 1.86
N SER A 279 -14.71 19.38 1.48
CA SER A 279 -15.79 19.20 2.46
C SER A 279 -15.90 17.76 2.96
N GLY A 280 -15.47 16.78 2.16
CA GLY A 280 -15.59 15.36 2.49
C GLY A 280 -14.43 14.79 3.31
N TYR A 281 -13.18 14.98 2.88
CA TYR A 281 -12.03 14.32 3.49
C TYR A 281 -11.63 14.85 4.87
N PRO A 282 -11.49 16.17 5.12
CA PRO A 282 -11.13 16.66 6.45
C PRO A 282 -12.22 16.39 7.48
N ILE A 283 -13.52 16.40 7.13
CA ILE A 283 -14.59 15.99 8.06
C ILE A 283 -14.48 14.50 8.40
N LYS A 284 -14.27 13.63 7.40
CA LYS A 284 -14.05 12.19 7.62
C LYS A 284 -12.80 11.92 8.47
N LEU A 285 -11.70 12.64 8.21
CA LEU A 285 -10.45 12.54 8.95
C LEU A 285 -10.58 13.07 10.38
N LEU A 286 -11.19 14.25 10.56
CA LEU A 286 -11.41 14.86 11.87
C LEU A 286 -12.31 13.97 12.73
N ASN A 287 -13.39 13.43 12.18
CA ASN A 287 -14.25 12.49 12.89
C ASN A 287 -13.53 11.18 13.21
N ALA A 288 -12.68 10.66 12.32
CA ALA A 288 -11.90 9.46 12.58
C ALA A 288 -10.85 9.70 13.70
N VAL A 289 -10.19 10.86 13.69
CA VAL A 289 -9.23 11.27 14.72
C VAL A 289 -9.94 11.54 16.05
N ALA A 290 -11.08 12.23 16.03
CA ALA A 290 -11.91 12.50 17.21
C ALA A 290 -12.45 11.21 17.83
N ALA A 291 -12.81 10.20 17.02
CA ALA A 291 -13.17 8.87 17.51
C ALA A 291 -11.96 8.06 18.00
N ALA A 292 -10.79 8.23 17.36
CA ALA A 292 -9.56 7.52 17.72
C ALA A 292 -8.95 7.99 19.05
N LEU A 293 -8.97 9.30 19.33
CA LEU A 293 -8.31 9.92 20.48
C LEU A 293 -8.76 9.35 21.84
N PRO A 294 -10.07 9.23 22.15
CA PRO A 294 -10.54 8.66 23.41
C PRO A 294 -10.07 7.21 23.57
N ILE A 295 -10.16 6.41 22.49
CA ILE A 295 -9.73 5.01 22.47
C ILE A 295 -8.20 4.92 22.68
N ALA A 296 -7.42 5.81 22.05
CA ALA A 296 -5.97 5.88 22.18
C ALA A 296 -5.54 6.24 23.61
N ILE A 297 -6.21 7.21 24.23
CA ILE A 297 -5.95 7.63 25.61
C ILE A 297 -6.30 6.49 26.58
N LEU A 298 -7.46 5.85 26.38
CA LEU A 298 -7.90 4.75 27.24
C LEU A 298 -6.94 3.55 27.15
N ALA A 299 -6.50 3.19 25.94
CA ALA A 299 -5.59 2.07 25.70
C ALA A 299 -4.14 2.33 26.16
N THR A 300 -3.72 3.59 26.24
CA THR A 300 -2.39 3.96 26.75
C THR A 300 -2.36 4.13 28.26
N ARG A 301 -3.39 4.77 28.84
CA ARG A 301 -3.42 5.11 30.27
C ARG A 301 -4.02 4.04 31.17
N HIS A 302 -4.91 3.18 30.65
CA HIS A 302 -5.56 2.13 31.44
C HIS A 302 -5.27 0.75 30.84
N ARG A 303 -4.70 -0.17 31.63
CA ARG A 303 -4.39 -1.56 31.21
C ARG A 303 -5.46 -2.55 31.66
N GLY A 304 -6.73 -2.28 31.34
CA GLY A 304 -7.88 -3.14 31.69
C GLY A 304 -8.32 -4.08 30.56
N TRP A 305 -9.14 -5.09 30.86
CA TRP A 305 -9.69 -6.00 29.83
C TRP A 305 -10.50 -5.26 28.76
N LEU A 306 -11.31 -4.26 29.15
CA LEU A 306 -12.06 -3.39 28.24
C LEU A 306 -11.16 -2.63 27.26
N SER A 307 -10.03 -2.09 27.74
CA SER A 307 -9.06 -1.40 26.89
C SER A 307 -8.41 -2.35 25.88
N GLY A 308 -8.08 -3.58 26.30
CA GLY A 308 -7.53 -4.60 25.41
C GLY A 308 -8.54 -5.16 24.41
N LEU A 309 -9.83 -5.24 24.78
CA LEU A 309 -10.91 -5.62 23.87
C LEU A 309 -11.14 -4.52 22.82
N LEU A 310 -11.27 -3.26 23.25
CA LEU A 310 -11.42 -2.10 22.37
C LEU A 310 -10.25 -1.96 21.40
N GLU A 311 -9.02 -2.17 21.86
CA GLU A 311 -7.84 -2.16 21.01
C GLU A 311 -7.91 -3.27 19.95
N LYS A 312 -8.24 -4.52 20.34
CA LYS A 312 -8.38 -5.65 19.41
C LYS A 312 -9.49 -5.44 18.37
N VAL A 313 -10.65 -4.92 18.79
CA VAL A 313 -11.78 -4.61 17.90
C VAL A 313 -11.44 -3.45 16.96
N THR A 314 -10.68 -2.46 17.43
CA THR A 314 -10.26 -1.36 16.56
C THR A 314 -9.23 -1.82 15.54
N TYR A 315 -8.26 -2.65 15.93
CA TYR A 315 -7.29 -3.21 14.98
C TYR A 315 -7.89 -4.22 14.00
N SER A 316 -8.97 -4.92 14.36
CA SER A 316 -9.66 -5.82 13.41
C SER A 316 -10.28 -5.05 12.25
N GLY A 317 -10.68 -3.78 12.45
CA GLY A 317 -11.11 -2.87 11.39
C GLY A 317 -10.06 -2.64 10.29
N PHE A 318 -8.76 -2.78 10.60
CA PHE A 318 -7.69 -2.70 9.62
C PHE A 318 -7.63 -3.93 8.71
N ALA A 319 -8.01 -5.09 9.26
CA ALA A 319 -8.00 -6.34 8.54
C ALA A 319 -9.20 -6.48 7.60
N LEU A 320 -10.31 -5.81 7.91
CA LEU A 320 -11.56 -5.91 7.16
C LEU A 320 -11.46 -5.23 5.79
N PRO A 321 -11.73 -5.96 4.70
CA PRO A 321 -11.76 -5.36 3.36
C PRO A 321 -12.88 -4.33 3.25
N GLY A 322 -12.60 -3.22 2.56
CA GLY A 322 -13.49 -2.06 2.53
C GLY A 322 -14.86 -2.38 1.94
N ILE A 323 -14.91 -3.27 0.95
CA ILE A 323 -16.18 -3.70 0.36
C ILE A 323 -17.02 -4.53 1.34
N ALA A 324 -16.39 -5.31 2.24
CA ALA A 324 -17.12 -6.05 3.26
C ALA A 324 -17.71 -5.12 4.32
N ILE A 325 -16.94 -4.10 4.77
CA ILE A 325 -17.45 -3.05 5.67
C ILE A 325 -18.62 -2.32 5.02
N ALA A 326 -18.47 -1.92 3.74
CA ALA A 326 -19.51 -1.22 3.00
C ALA A 326 -20.80 -2.04 2.91
N LEU A 327 -20.70 -3.31 2.53
CA LEU A 327 -21.86 -4.20 2.47
C LEU A 327 -22.51 -4.40 3.84
N ALA A 328 -21.73 -4.65 4.88
CA ALA A 328 -22.26 -4.83 6.24
C ALA A 328 -23.07 -3.61 6.70
N LEU A 329 -22.55 -2.40 6.48
CA LEU A 329 -23.22 -1.15 6.84
C LEU A 329 -24.46 -0.88 5.97
N VAL A 330 -24.38 -1.16 4.67
CA VAL A 330 -25.50 -1.01 3.75
C VAL A 330 -26.63 -1.97 4.11
N PHE A 331 -26.32 -3.24 4.36
CA PHE A 331 -27.30 -4.23 4.80
C PHE A 331 -27.93 -3.85 6.15
N PHE A 332 -27.10 -3.46 7.13
CA PHE A 332 -27.58 -3.05 8.44
C PHE A 332 -28.52 -1.84 8.33
N ALA A 333 -28.11 -0.79 7.63
CA ALA A 333 -28.92 0.41 7.47
C ALA A 333 -30.20 0.15 6.68
N ALA A 334 -30.16 -0.65 5.61
CA ALA A 334 -31.34 -0.94 4.81
C ALA A 334 -32.40 -1.76 5.58
N ASN A 335 -32.00 -2.61 6.53
CA ASN A 335 -32.94 -3.50 7.24
C ASN A 335 -33.32 -3.00 8.64
N TYR A 336 -32.40 -2.31 9.34
CA TYR A 336 -32.57 -1.99 10.76
C TYR A 336 -32.40 -0.50 11.09
N ALA A 337 -31.71 0.26 10.24
CA ALA A 337 -31.48 1.70 10.48
C ALA A 337 -31.82 2.52 9.22
N VAL A 338 -33.04 2.34 8.72
CA VAL A 338 -33.54 2.97 7.48
C VAL A 338 -33.32 4.49 7.45
N PRO A 339 -33.50 5.25 8.56
CA PRO A 339 -33.22 6.69 8.56
C PRO A 339 -31.75 7.05 8.26
N LEU A 340 -30.81 6.13 8.48
CA LEU A 340 -29.39 6.31 8.18
C LEU A 340 -29.03 5.81 6.77
N TYR A 341 -29.90 5.04 6.12
CA TYR A 341 -29.64 4.49 4.79
C TYR A 341 -29.51 5.61 3.76
N GLN A 342 -28.50 5.52 2.88
CA GLN A 342 -28.17 6.54 1.86
C GLN A 342 -27.88 7.96 2.41
N THR A 343 -27.60 8.09 3.71
CA THR A 343 -27.22 9.39 4.30
C THR A 343 -25.71 9.62 4.27
N LEU A 344 -25.32 10.90 4.29
CA LEU A 344 -23.93 11.30 4.51
C LEU A 344 -23.40 10.81 5.87
N GLY A 345 -24.26 10.71 6.89
CA GLY A 345 -23.89 10.23 8.22
C GLY A 345 -23.37 8.80 8.20
N LEU A 346 -24.07 7.89 7.52
CA LEU A 346 -23.61 6.50 7.36
C LEU A 346 -22.31 6.41 6.57
N LEU A 347 -22.14 7.24 5.55
CA LEU A 347 -20.89 7.31 4.79
C LEU A 347 -19.72 7.77 5.68
N VAL A 348 -19.90 8.83 6.46
CA VAL A 348 -18.89 9.32 7.40
C VAL A 348 -18.56 8.23 8.42
N PHE A 349 -19.56 7.56 8.99
CA PHE A 349 -19.36 6.45 9.91
C PHE A 349 -18.54 5.30 9.28
N ALA A 350 -18.85 4.93 8.03
CA ALA A 350 -18.09 3.90 7.30
C ALA A 350 -16.61 4.28 7.14
N TYR A 351 -16.33 5.55 6.84
CA TYR A 351 -14.97 6.06 6.78
C TYR A 351 -14.29 6.02 8.15
N VAL A 352 -14.98 6.42 9.22
CA VAL A 352 -14.43 6.31 10.58
C VAL A 352 -14.03 4.87 10.85
N VAL A 353 -14.93 3.89 10.68
CA VAL A 353 -14.63 2.47 10.91
C VAL A 353 -13.42 2.00 10.11
N ARG A 354 -13.30 2.41 8.84
CA ARG A 354 -12.20 2.02 7.96
C ARG A 354 -10.84 2.66 8.31
N PHE A 355 -10.84 3.91 8.74
CA PHE A 355 -9.61 4.70 8.96
C PHE A 355 -9.20 4.81 10.45
N LEU A 356 -10.11 4.50 11.37
CA LEU A 356 -9.88 4.46 12.83
C LEU A 356 -8.62 3.66 13.24
N PRO A 357 -8.33 2.46 12.68
CA PRO A 357 -7.14 1.70 13.09
C PRO A 357 -5.83 2.42 12.74
N GLN A 358 -5.81 3.13 11.61
CA GLN A 358 -4.63 3.86 11.12
C GLN A 358 -4.36 5.09 11.98
N ALA A 359 -5.43 5.80 12.38
CA ALA A 359 -5.36 6.91 13.32
C ALA A 359 -4.97 6.45 14.74
N LEU A 360 -5.55 5.35 15.23
CA LEU A 360 -5.24 4.81 16.56
C LEU A 360 -3.76 4.43 16.69
N GLY A 361 -3.19 3.79 15.65
CA GLY A 361 -1.78 3.39 15.64
C GLY A 361 -0.82 4.57 15.77
N SER A 362 -1.04 5.64 15.00
CA SER A 362 -0.20 6.84 15.04
C SER A 362 -0.37 7.64 16.33
N SER A 363 -1.61 7.85 16.78
CA SER A 363 -1.90 8.52 18.05
C SER A 363 -1.27 7.80 19.25
N ARG A 364 -1.31 6.46 19.27
CA ARG A 364 -0.69 5.67 20.34
C ARG A 364 0.83 5.85 20.37
N THR A 365 1.50 5.78 19.22
CA THR A 365 2.97 5.96 19.17
C THR A 365 3.39 7.34 19.66
N SER A 366 2.61 8.39 19.38
CA SER A 366 2.87 9.74 19.88
C SER A 366 2.59 9.85 21.38
N LEU A 367 1.49 9.29 21.88
CA LEU A 367 1.14 9.31 23.31
C LEU A 367 2.13 8.52 24.17
N LEU A 368 2.74 7.45 23.65
CA LEU A 368 3.79 6.70 24.34
C LEU A 368 5.11 7.47 24.48
N GLN A 369 5.32 8.54 23.70
CA GLN A 369 6.49 9.41 23.80
C GLN A 369 6.31 10.54 24.82
N ILE A 370 5.07 10.78 25.27
CA ILE A 370 4.74 11.78 26.28
C ILE A 370 4.75 11.07 27.63
N ASN A 371 5.64 11.49 28.54
CA ASN A 371 5.64 10.98 29.90
C ASN A 371 4.29 11.30 30.58
N PRO A 372 3.70 10.35 31.33
CA PRO A 372 2.34 10.45 31.85
C PRO A 372 2.11 11.66 32.75
#